data_AF-A0A7Y0CNI8-F1
#
_entry.id   AF-A0A7Y0CNI8-F1
#
_cell.length_a   1.000
_cell.length_b   1.000
_cell.length_c   1.000
_cell.angle_alpha   90.00
_cell.angle_beta   90.00
_cell.angle_gamma   90.00
#
_symmetry.space_group_name_H-M   'P 1'
#
loop_
_entity.id
_entity.type
_entity.pdbx_description
1 polymer ?
#
loop_
_entity_poly.entity_id
_entity_poly.type
_entity_poly.pdbx_seq_one_letter_code
_entity_poly.pdbx_strand_id
1 'polypeptide(L)'
;MKFKKLALVAAFAVLASSAMAAAVHDAALFTGNTLARNDDSSTGLVNMGFAAPANFFGTTYSNLYVNNNGNVTFTTPLSTYTPFGLTTNAFPIIAPFFADVDTRPLASGVTQYAASTLGGHNVFGVNWLNVGYYSNQTDKLNSFQLILTERADTGAGNFDIEFNYDQIQWETGSASGGVNGFGGTPAAAGYTDGGANDFEFAGSRTTLAFLDSNPTGLIHGSRNSNTLGQYIFNVRNGIIAPPDGNNVPEPATLALTGLALAGMAALRRRKNVK
;
A
#
# COMPACT_ATOMS: atom_id res chain seq x y z
N MET A 1 39.60 46.04 27.64
CA MET A 1 39.74 44.87 26.75
C MET A 1 38.49 44.00 26.92
N LYS A 2 37.56 44.03 25.95
CA LYS A 2 36.24 43.36 26.06
C LYS A 2 36.36 41.91 25.55
N PHE A 3 36.24 40.93 26.44
CA PHE A 3 36.17 39.52 26.06
C PHE A 3 34.79 39.20 25.49
N LYS A 4 34.73 38.88 24.19
CA LYS A 4 33.53 38.36 23.53
C LYS A 4 33.31 36.91 23.98
N LYS A 5 32.14 36.62 24.55
CA LYS A 5 31.68 35.25 24.79
C LYS A 5 31.37 34.60 23.43
N LEU A 6 32.15 33.58 23.06
CA LEU A 6 31.84 32.73 21.92
C LEU A 6 30.82 31.67 22.39
N ALA A 7 29.59 31.74 21.89
CA ALA A 7 28.61 30.68 22.12
C ALA A 7 28.90 29.54 21.14
N LEU A 8 29.27 28.37 21.67
CA LEU A 8 29.42 27.14 20.90
C LEU A 8 28.01 26.57 20.65
N VAL A 9 27.53 26.68 19.41
CA VAL A 9 26.31 25.99 18.98
C VAL A 9 26.71 24.57 18.59
N ALA A 10 26.37 23.59 19.43
CA ALA A 10 26.47 22.19 19.07
C ALA A 10 25.33 21.85 18.11
N ALA A 11 25.64 21.66 16.83
CA ALA A 11 24.68 21.11 15.87
C ALA A 11 24.55 19.61 16.13
N PHE A 12 23.45 19.19 16.77
CA PHE A 12 23.04 17.79 16.78
C PHE A 12 22.46 17.47 15.41
N ALA A 13 23.23 16.75 14.59
CA ALA A 13 22.69 16.07 13.43
C ALA A 13 21.83 14.91 13.94
N VAL A 14 20.50 15.07 13.89
CA VAL A 14 19.58 13.94 14.05
C VAL A 14 19.71 13.12 12.77
N LEU A 15 20.46 12.02 12.83
CA LEU A 15 20.35 10.95 11.85
C LEU A 15 18.94 10.36 12.03
N ALA A 16 18.00 10.79 11.21
CA ALA A 16 16.70 10.12 11.12
C ALA A 16 16.97 8.72 10.55
N SER A 17 16.97 7.70 11.41
CA SER A 17 16.72 6.35 10.95
C SER A 17 15.31 6.34 10.35
N SER A 18 15.18 6.06 9.06
CA SER A 18 13.89 5.75 8.46
C SER A 18 13.34 4.53 9.19
N ALA A 19 12.46 4.75 10.17
CA ALA A 19 11.68 3.65 10.73
C ALA A 19 10.91 3.06 9.55
N MET A 20 11.17 1.80 9.23
CA MET A 20 10.35 1.09 8.26
C MET A 20 8.94 1.05 8.84
N ALA A 21 7.93 1.32 8.01
CA ALA A 21 6.60 0.88 8.39
C ALA A 21 6.68 -0.64 8.64
N ALA A 22 5.98 -1.12 9.65
CA ALA A 22 5.93 -2.55 10.00
C ALA A 22 4.52 -3.05 9.68
N ALA A 23 4.07 -2.77 8.46
CA ALA A 23 2.74 -3.09 7.96
C ALA A 23 2.66 -4.51 7.39
N VAL A 24 3.75 -5.03 6.81
CA VAL A 24 3.80 -6.40 6.30
C VAL A 24 3.55 -7.36 7.47
N HIS A 25 2.47 -8.14 7.36
CA HIS A 25 2.20 -9.19 8.33
C HIS A 25 3.07 -10.38 8.04
N ASP A 26 3.55 -11.00 9.13
CA ASP A 26 4.31 -12.26 9.19
C ASP A 26 4.72 -12.77 7.80
N ALA A 27 5.84 -12.23 7.30
CA ALA A 27 6.34 -12.52 5.96
C ALA A 27 6.49 -14.04 5.70
N ALA A 28 6.67 -14.85 6.75
CA ALA A 28 6.79 -16.30 6.61
C ALA A 28 5.47 -16.99 6.23
N LEU A 29 4.32 -16.36 6.53
CA LEU A 29 2.99 -16.96 6.36
C LEU A 29 2.64 -17.26 4.89
N PHE A 30 3.19 -16.50 3.95
CA PHE A 30 2.86 -16.60 2.52
C PHE A 30 4.02 -17.13 1.67
N THR A 31 4.86 -18.00 2.25
CA THR A 31 6.04 -18.58 1.58
C THR A 31 5.81 -19.99 1.00
N GLY A 32 4.58 -20.50 1.07
CA GLY A 32 4.23 -21.86 0.62
C GLY A 32 4.45 -22.11 -0.88
N ASN A 33 4.42 -21.07 -1.70
CA ASN A 33 4.78 -21.13 -3.12
C ASN A 33 5.67 -19.95 -3.49
N THR A 34 6.50 -20.16 -4.51
CA THR A 34 7.39 -19.13 -5.08
C THR A 34 7.16 -19.07 -6.58
N LEU A 35 6.87 -17.88 -7.11
CA LEU A 35 7.01 -17.63 -8.54
C LEU A 35 8.51 -17.53 -8.86
N ALA A 36 8.98 -18.39 -9.76
CA ALA A 36 10.40 -18.43 -10.11
C ALA A 36 10.89 -17.05 -10.58
N ARG A 37 12.16 -16.73 -10.29
CA ARG A 37 12.81 -15.47 -10.68
C ARG A 37 12.56 -15.15 -12.15
N ASN A 38 11.99 -13.98 -12.41
CA ASN A 38 11.55 -13.56 -13.74
C ASN A 38 11.45 -12.03 -13.83
N ASP A 39 10.97 -11.57 -14.98
CA ASP A 39 10.73 -10.15 -15.30
C ASP A 39 9.21 -9.89 -15.34
N ASP A 40 8.51 -10.49 -16.32
CA ASP A 40 7.12 -10.14 -16.63
C ASP A 40 6.14 -11.32 -16.59
N SER A 41 6.45 -12.34 -15.79
CA SER A 41 5.64 -13.56 -15.73
C SER A 41 4.57 -13.50 -14.65
N SER A 42 3.52 -14.28 -14.89
CA SER A 42 2.50 -14.61 -13.90
C SER A 42 2.52 -16.11 -13.60
N THR A 43 1.89 -16.51 -12.49
CA THR A 43 1.54 -17.91 -12.24
C THR A 43 0.49 -18.42 -13.24
N GLY A 44 0.19 -19.72 -13.21
CA GLY A 44 -1.13 -20.21 -13.64
C GLY A 44 -2.25 -19.79 -12.66
N LEU A 45 -3.45 -20.33 -12.81
CA LEU A 45 -4.52 -20.13 -11.83
C LEU A 45 -4.15 -20.75 -10.48
N VAL A 46 -4.25 -19.96 -9.43
CA VAL A 46 -3.99 -20.34 -8.04
C VAL A 46 -5.28 -20.20 -7.24
N ASN A 47 -5.62 -21.23 -6.47
CA ASN A 47 -6.78 -21.21 -5.57
C ASN A 47 -6.50 -20.33 -4.34
N MET A 48 -7.44 -19.45 -4.00
CA MET A 48 -7.31 -18.54 -2.85
C MET A 48 -7.49 -19.24 -1.49
N GLY A 49 -8.02 -20.46 -1.46
CA GLY A 49 -8.26 -21.20 -0.23
C GLY A 49 -9.46 -20.71 0.60
N PHE A 50 -10.31 -19.86 0.03
CA PHE A 50 -11.54 -19.42 0.68
C PHE A 50 -12.59 -20.53 0.68
N ALA A 51 -13.42 -20.60 1.72
CA ALA A 51 -14.52 -21.57 1.79
C ALA A 51 -15.66 -21.21 0.81
N ALA A 52 -15.89 -19.92 0.57
CA ALA A 52 -16.77 -19.42 -0.47
C ALA A 52 -16.02 -18.54 -1.49
N PRO A 53 -16.38 -18.57 -2.79
CA PRO A 53 -15.80 -17.68 -3.78
C PRO A 53 -15.91 -16.19 -3.38
N ALA A 54 -14.82 -15.44 -3.51
CA ALA A 54 -14.78 -14.01 -3.24
C ALA A 54 -15.68 -13.26 -4.22
N ASN A 55 -16.67 -12.52 -3.72
CA ASN A 55 -17.55 -11.69 -4.53
C ASN A 55 -16.92 -10.31 -4.73
N PHE A 56 -16.33 -10.08 -5.90
CA PHE A 56 -15.70 -8.83 -6.28
C PHE A 56 -16.56 -8.16 -7.36
N PHE A 57 -17.32 -7.13 -6.96
CA PHE A 57 -18.24 -6.38 -7.82
C PHE A 57 -19.31 -7.23 -8.51
N GLY A 58 -19.86 -8.21 -7.78
CA GLY A 58 -20.92 -9.09 -8.27
C GLY A 58 -20.41 -10.31 -9.02
N THR A 59 -19.13 -10.34 -9.39
CA THR A 59 -18.49 -11.53 -9.98
C THR A 59 -17.76 -12.30 -8.90
N THR A 60 -17.92 -13.62 -8.90
CA THR A 60 -17.33 -14.49 -7.87
C THR A 60 -16.09 -15.20 -8.38
N TYR A 61 -15.03 -15.21 -7.56
CA TYR A 61 -13.74 -15.80 -7.89
C TYR A 61 -13.26 -16.73 -6.78
N SER A 62 -12.82 -17.93 -7.14
CA SER A 62 -12.10 -18.84 -6.23
C SER A 62 -10.60 -18.87 -6.49
N ASN A 63 -10.18 -18.34 -7.65
CA ASN A 63 -8.81 -18.41 -8.13
C ASN A 63 -8.39 -17.06 -8.70
N LEU A 64 -7.08 -16.84 -8.75
CA LEU A 64 -6.45 -15.66 -9.34
C LEU A 64 -5.11 -16.05 -9.99
N TYR A 65 -4.51 -15.11 -10.71
CA TYR A 65 -3.13 -15.17 -11.17
C TYR A 65 -2.28 -14.22 -10.33
N VAL A 66 -1.14 -14.70 -9.82
CA VAL A 66 -0.16 -13.87 -9.13
C VAL A 66 0.86 -13.36 -10.12
N ASN A 67 1.10 -12.05 -10.14
CA ASN A 67 1.97 -11.39 -11.10
C ASN A 67 3.27 -10.90 -10.45
N ASN A 68 4.40 -11.05 -11.14
CA ASN A 68 5.69 -10.55 -10.67
C ASN A 68 5.68 -9.02 -10.45
N ASN A 69 4.99 -8.28 -11.34
CA ASN A 69 4.86 -6.83 -11.35
C ASN A 69 3.79 -6.31 -10.36
N GLY A 70 3.72 -6.90 -9.15
CA GLY A 70 3.02 -6.32 -8.01
C GLY A 70 1.49 -6.23 -8.10
N ASN A 71 0.85 -7.19 -8.79
CA ASN A 71 -0.60 -7.27 -8.91
C ASN A 71 -1.12 -8.71 -8.93
N VAL A 72 -2.44 -8.85 -8.79
CA VAL A 72 -3.18 -10.08 -9.08
C VAL A 72 -4.32 -9.78 -10.04
N THR A 73 -4.59 -10.71 -10.94
CA THR A 73 -5.71 -10.64 -11.90
C THR A 73 -6.60 -11.87 -11.78
N PHE A 74 -7.85 -11.77 -12.22
CA PHE A 74 -8.81 -12.86 -12.02
C PHE A 74 -9.17 -13.63 -13.29
N THR A 75 -8.97 -13.04 -14.46
CA THR A 75 -9.42 -13.61 -15.75
C THR A 75 -8.28 -14.07 -16.65
N THR A 76 -7.17 -13.34 -16.67
CA THR A 76 -6.00 -13.63 -17.52
C THR A 76 -4.71 -13.24 -16.81
N PRO A 77 -3.59 -13.97 -17.01
CA PRO A 77 -2.28 -13.46 -16.62
C PRO A 77 -1.97 -12.14 -17.34
N LEU A 78 -1.17 -11.28 -16.70
CA LEU A 78 -0.76 -9.98 -17.22
C LEU A 78 0.73 -10.02 -17.57
N SER A 79 1.10 -9.61 -18.78
CA SER A 79 2.50 -9.49 -19.20
C SER A 79 2.96 -8.04 -19.37
N THR A 80 2.05 -7.08 -19.15
CA THR A 80 2.37 -5.65 -19.21
C THR A 80 3.14 -5.25 -17.96
N TYR A 81 4.21 -4.48 -18.13
CA TYR A 81 5.08 -4.00 -17.06
C TYR A 81 4.97 -2.49 -16.82
N THR A 82 4.66 -1.72 -17.86
CA THR A 82 4.39 -0.28 -17.73
C THR A 82 2.98 -0.06 -17.16
N PRO A 83 2.84 0.61 -16.01
CA PRO A 83 1.54 0.78 -15.37
C PRO A 83 0.56 1.60 -16.22
N PHE A 84 -0.65 1.08 -16.38
CA PHE A 84 -1.77 1.80 -16.99
C PHE A 84 -2.72 2.35 -15.92
N GLY A 85 -3.70 3.15 -16.33
CA GLY A 85 -4.73 3.65 -15.43
C GLY A 85 -5.74 2.58 -15.10
N LEU A 86 -5.87 2.26 -13.82
CA LEU A 86 -6.80 1.23 -13.34
C LEU A 86 -8.25 1.63 -13.63
N THR A 87 -8.55 2.93 -13.69
CA THR A 87 -9.88 3.48 -14.01
C THR A 87 -10.30 3.37 -15.48
N THR A 88 -9.40 2.89 -16.34
CA THR A 88 -9.66 2.69 -17.78
C THR A 88 -9.43 1.25 -18.22
N ASN A 89 -9.15 0.35 -17.27
CA ASN A 89 -8.79 -1.03 -17.56
C ASN A 89 -10.03 -1.89 -17.85
N ALA A 90 -9.86 -2.91 -18.68
CA ALA A 90 -10.97 -3.76 -19.15
C ALA A 90 -11.05 -5.14 -18.46
N PHE A 91 -10.25 -5.37 -17.42
CA PHE A 91 -10.25 -6.64 -16.68
C PHE A 91 -10.08 -6.44 -15.17
N PRO A 92 -10.59 -7.39 -14.36
CA PRO A 92 -10.49 -7.33 -12.91
C PRO A 92 -9.06 -7.53 -12.43
N ILE A 93 -8.55 -6.57 -11.66
CA ILE A 93 -7.20 -6.52 -11.13
C ILE A 93 -7.20 -5.89 -9.73
N ILE A 94 -6.36 -6.41 -8.84
CA ILE A 94 -5.99 -5.79 -7.57
C ILE A 94 -4.48 -5.60 -7.58
N ALA A 95 -4.03 -4.36 -7.43
CA ALA A 95 -2.65 -3.96 -7.58
C ALA A 95 -2.20 -3.14 -6.36
N PRO A 96 -1.58 -3.75 -5.34
CA PRO A 96 -0.94 -2.97 -4.27
C PRO A 96 0.16 -2.06 -4.84
N PHE A 97 0.94 -2.54 -5.82
CA PHE A 97 2.01 -1.75 -6.42
C PHE A 97 2.34 -2.28 -7.83
N PHE A 98 1.54 -1.89 -8.83
CA PHE A 98 1.82 -2.28 -10.21
C PHE A 98 2.98 -1.46 -10.76
N ALA A 99 4.14 -2.10 -10.93
CA ALA A 99 5.34 -1.52 -11.51
C ALA A 99 6.26 -2.61 -12.10
N ASP A 100 7.28 -2.20 -12.83
CA ASP A 100 8.25 -3.04 -13.55
C ASP A 100 9.28 -3.68 -12.58
N VAL A 101 8.81 -4.69 -11.84
CA VAL A 101 9.57 -5.42 -10.82
C VAL A 101 10.51 -6.41 -11.51
N ASP A 102 11.76 -6.49 -11.05
CA ASP A 102 12.72 -7.46 -11.59
C ASP A 102 13.23 -8.38 -10.48
N THR A 103 12.86 -9.66 -10.55
CA THR A 103 13.29 -10.69 -9.59
C THR A 103 14.43 -11.55 -10.13
N ARG A 104 15.00 -11.27 -11.31
CA ARG A 104 16.14 -12.03 -11.85
C ARG A 104 17.41 -11.91 -11.02
N PRO A 105 17.82 -10.71 -10.53
CA PRO A 105 19.04 -10.59 -9.73
C PRO A 105 18.91 -11.32 -8.38
N LEU A 106 19.96 -11.99 -7.94
CA LEU A 106 19.95 -12.72 -6.66
C LEU A 106 19.74 -11.81 -5.43
N ALA A 107 20.15 -10.53 -5.54
CA ALA A 107 19.93 -9.53 -4.51
C ALA A 107 18.49 -8.96 -4.49
N SER A 108 17.69 -9.25 -5.51
CA SER A 108 16.24 -9.01 -5.50
C SER A 108 15.54 -10.18 -4.82
N GLY A 109 14.49 -9.91 -4.06
CA GLY A 109 13.57 -10.92 -3.56
C GLY A 109 12.83 -11.64 -4.67
N VAL A 110 12.04 -12.65 -4.29
CA VAL A 110 11.15 -13.37 -5.20
C VAL A 110 9.71 -13.17 -4.75
N THR A 111 8.79 -13.16 -5.71
CA THR A 111 7.35 -13.15 -5.41
C THR A 111 6.96 -14.50 -4.78
N GLN A 112 6.41 -14.45 -3.57
CA GLN A 112 5.92 -15.62 -2.85
C GLN A 112 4.43 -15.47 -2.54
N TYR A 113 3.71 -16.57 -2.48
CA TYR A 113 2.27 -16.55 -2.21
C TYR A 113 1.79 -17.86 -1.57
N ALA A 114 0.74 -17.78 -0.76
CA ALA A 114 0.04 -18.96 -0.27
C ALA A 114 -1.36 -18.62 0.26
N ALA A 115 -2.24 -19.63 0.25
CA ALA A 115 -3.38 -19.67 1.15
C ALA A 115 -2.93 -20.05 2.57
N SER A 116 -3.52 -19.44 3.59
CA SER A 116 -3.20 -19.70 5.00
C SER A 116 -4.36 -19.30 5.92
N THR A 117 -4.10 -19.20 7.22
CA THR A 117 -5.04 -18.69 8.22
C THR A 117 -4.40 -17.56 9.01
N LEU A 118 -5.11 -16.43 9.14
CA LEU A 118 -4.68 -15.28 9.94
C LEU A 118 -5.87 -14.78 10.76
N GLY A 119 -5.70 -14.60 12.07
CA GLY A 119 -6.77 -14.12 12.95
C GLY A 119 -8.02 -15.00 12.98
N GLY A 120 -7.90 -16.30 12.66
CA GLY A 120 -9.04 -17.23 12.57
C GLY A 120 -9.80 -17.19 11.23
N HIS A 121 -9.34 -16.40 10.26
CA HIS A 121 -9.91 -16.30 8.92
C HIS A 121 -9.02 -17.00 7.89
N ASN A 122 -9.63 -17.58 6.86
CA ASN A 122 -8.88 -18.02 5.68
C ASN A 122 -8.35 -16.79 4.94
N VAL A 123 -7.09 -16.84 4.54
CA VAL A 123 -6.42 -15.75 3.83
C VAL A 123 -5.68 -16.26 2.61
N PHE A 124 -5.56 -15.43 1.58
CA PHE A 124 -4.59 -15.59 0.52
C PHE A 124 -3.66 -14.39 0.52
N GLY A 125 -2.36 -14.62 0.63
CA GLY A 125 -1.38 -13.53 0.64
C GLY A 125 -0.35 -13.66 -0.47
N VAL A 126 0.16 -12.50 -0.89
CA VAL A 126 1.24 -12.37 -1.85
C VAL A 126 2.28 -11.38 -1.32
N ASN A 127 3.54 -11.82 -1.34
CA ASN A 127 4.71 -11.12 -0.85
C ASN A 127 5.60 -10.67 -2.02
N TRP A 128 5.87 -9.38 -2.12
CA TRP A 128 6.95 -8.81 -2.91
C TRP A 128 7.92 -8.10 -1.96
N LEU A 129 8.76 -8.91 -1.29
CA LEU A 129 9.66 -8.43 -0.24
C LEU A 129 11.07 -8.25 -0.79
N ASN A 130 11.64 -7.08 -0.56
CA ASN A 130 12.97 -6.68 -1.03
C ASN A 130 13.16 -6.86 -2.54
N VAL A 131 12.13 -6.53 -3.34
CA VAL A 131 12.19 -6.67 -4.80
C VAL A 131 12.85 -5.45 -5.45
N GLY A 132 13.72 -5.71 -6.41
CA GLY A 132 14.35 -4.72 -7.28
C GLY A 132 13.47 -4.34 -8.47
N TYR A 133 14.03 -3.53 -9.37
CA TYR A 133 13.33 -2.96 -10.52
C TYR A 133 14.11 -3.18 -11.81
N TYR A 134 13.39 -3.16 -12.93
CA TYR A 134 13.99 -3.35 -14.23
C TYR A 134 15.00 -2.23 -14.58
N SER A 135 16.16 -2.51 -15.19
CA SER A 135 16.66 -3.81 -15.63
C SER A 135 17.77 -4.32 -14.70
N ASN A 136 17.47 -5.35 -13.93
CA ASN A 136 18.37 -6.02 -12.99
C ASN A 136 18.92 -5.10 -11.87
N GLN A 137 18.17 -4.06 -11.50
CA GLN A 137 18.59 -3.08 -10.51
C GLN A 137 18.18 -3.48 -9.10
N THR A 138 19.14 -3.47 -8.19
CA THR A 138 18.95 -3.81 -6.77
C THR A 138 19.62 -2.80 -5.84
N ASP A 139 19.96 -1.61 -6.34
CA ASP A 139 20.49 -0.50 -5.54
C ASP A 139 19.39 0.13 -4.64
N LYS A 140 18.12 -0.14 -4.96
CA LYS A 140 16.94 0.19 -4.17
C LYS A 140 16.00 -1.00 -4.20
N LEU A 141 15.33 -1.27 -3.08
CA LEU A 141 14.42 -2.40 -2.96
C LEU A 141 13.09 -1.92 -2.39
N ASN A 142 12.01 -2.55 -2.82
CA ASN A 142 10.66 -2.32 -2.28
C ASN A 142 10.20 -3.56 -1.51
N SER A 143 9.41 -3.35 -0.45
CA SER A 143 8.77 -4.40 0.32
C SER A 143 7.29 -4.04 0.52
N PHE A 144 6.43 -4.80 -0.16
CA PHE A 144 4.99 -4.64 -0.10
C PHE A 144 4.27 -6.00 -0.20
N GLN A 145 3.03 -6.04 0.28
CA GLN A 145 2.25 -7.27 0.42
C GLN A 145 0.78 -7.01 0.14
N LEU A 146 0.13 -8.01 -0.47
CA LEU A 146 -1.31 -8.13 -0.59
C LEU A 146 -1.80 -9.23 0.33
N ILE A 147 -2.85 -8.98 1.11
CA ILE A 147 -3.62 -10.02 1.79
C ILE A 147 -5.09 -9.89 1.39
N LEU A 148 -5.67 -11.00 0.97
CA LEU A 148 -7.10 -11.16 0.78
C LEU A 148 -7.64 -12.01 1.92
N THR A 149 -8.56 -11.48 2.71
CA THR A 149 -9.07 -12.15 3.92
C THR A 149 -10.53 -12.51 3.77
N GLU A 150 -10.88 -13.79 3.86
CA GLU A 150 -12.28 -14.24 3.84
C GLU A 150 -13.03 -13.73 5.08
N ARG A 151 -14.17 -13.07 4.85
CA ARG A 151 -15.03 -12.48 5.88
C ARG A 151 -16.40 -13.13 5.94
N ALA A 152 -16.40 -14.47 5.98
CA ALA A 152 -17.62 -15.28 6.09
C ALA A 152 -18.47 -14.93 7.32
N ASP A 153 -17.84 -14.41 8.39
CA ASP A 153 -18.48 -13.83 9.58
C ASP A 153 -19.40 -12.64 9.28
N THR A 154 -19.21 -11.99 8.12
CA THR A 154 -20.00 -10.82 7.69
C THR A 154 -20.94 -11.11 6.53
N GLY A 155 -20.92 -12.33 5.96
CA GLY A 155 -21.72 -12.73 4.81
C GLY A 155 -20.93 -13.58 3.80
N ALA A 156 -21.64 -14.44 3.06
CA ALA A 156 -21.02 -15.32 2.07
C ALA A 156 -20.38 -14.52 0.92
N GLY A 157 -19.15 -14.88 0.55
CA GLY A 157 -18.37 -14.21 -0.50
C GLY A 157 -17.80 -12.85 -0.10
N ASN A 158 -18.04 -12.38 1.13
CA ASN A 158 -17.39 -11.18 1.64
C ASN A 158 -15.91 -11.45 1.92
N PHE A 159 -15.08 -10.46 1.64
CA PHE A 159 -13.66 -10.51 1.93
C PHE A 159 -13.11 -9.10 2.16
N ASP A 160 -11.90 -8.99 2.69
CA ASP A 160 -11.17 -7.75 2.79
C ASP A 160 -9.95 -7.79 1.86
N ILE A 161 -9.65 -6.67 1.22
CA ILE A 161 -8.41 -6.44 0.49
C ILE A 161 -7.51 -5.61 1.39
N GLU A 162 -6.28 -6.05 1.61
CA GLU A 162 -5.32 -5.36 2.45
C GLU A 162 -4.01 -5.16 1.70
N PHE A 163 -3.61 -3.90 1.60
CA PHE A 163 -2.29 -3.51 1.09
C PHE A 163 -1.41 -3.11 2.26
N ASN A 164 -0.21 -3.68 2.31
CA ASN A 164 0.79 -3.42 3.33
C ASN A 164 2.09 -2.97 2.67
N TYR A 165 2.66 -1.86 3.14
CA TYR A 165 3.91 -1.29 2.64
C TYR A 165 4.89 -1.06 3.79
N ASP A 166 6.07 -1.66 3.71
CA ASP A 166 7.15 -1.44 4.68
C ASP A 166 8.25 -0.53 4.10
N GLN A 167 8.47 -0.62 2.79
CA GLN A 167 9.54 0.07 2.07
C GLN A 167 9.15 0.35 0.63
N ILE A 168 9.23 1.61 0.20
CA ILE A 168 9.05 2.04 -1.19
C ILE A 168 10.17 3.04 -1.55
N GLN A 169 11.25 2.53 -2.12
CA GLN A 169 12.45 3.28 -2.50
C GLN A 169 12.58 3.53 -4.00
N TRP A 170 11.85 2.78 -4.83
CA TRP A 170 11.80 2.97 -6.27
C TRP A 170 10.35 2.94 -6.76
N GLU A 171 10.10 3.54 -7.92
CA GLU A 171 8.76 3.67 -8.51
C GLU A 171 8.66 3.27 -9.99
N THR A 172 9.79 3.18 -10.70
CA THR A 172 9.78 2.94 -12.16
C THR A 172 11.01 2.16 -12.64
N GLY A 173 10.79 1.12 -13.45
CA GLY A 173 11.84 0.43 -14.22
C GLY A 173 12.27 1.18 -15.49
N SER A 174 13.45 0.90 -16.01
CA SER A 174 14.00 1.62 -17.17
C SER A 174 13.20 1.43 -18.46
N ALA A 175 12.50 0.30 -18.65
CA ALA A 175 11.63 0.08 -19.82
C ALA A 175 10.37 0.95 -19.78
N SER A 176 9.96 1.40 -18.58
CA SER A 176 8.87 2.34 -18.35
C SER A 176 9.34 3.80 -18.34
N GLY A 177 10.56 4.07 -18.84
CA GLY A 177 11.15 5.41 -18.92
C GLY A 177 11.82 5.90 -17.64
N GLY A 178 11.99 5.01 -16.65
CA GLY A 178 12.64 5.34 -15.38
C GLY A 178 14.16 5.54 -15.52
N VAL A 179 14.72 6.42 -14.70
CA VAL A 179 16.16 6.60 -14.53
C VAL A 179 16.49 6.47 -13.04
N ASN A 180 17.39 5.53 -12.70
CA ASN A 180 17.76 5.22 -11.32
C ASN A 180 16.56 4.88 -10.42
N GLY A 181 15.48 4.30 -10.97
CA GLY A 181 14.28 3.91 -10.24
C GLY A 181 13.18 4.98 -10.16
N PHE A 182 13.33 6.12 -10.84
CA PHE A 182 12.43 7.28 -10.73
C PHE A 182 11.97 7.84 -12.07
N GLY A 183 10.84 8.55 -12.08
CA GLY A 183 10.31 9.24 -13.27
C GLY A 183 9.61 8.30 -14.26
N GLY A 184 9.58 8.64 -15.55
CA GLY A 184 8.90 7.82 -16.57
C GLY A 184 7.40 7.67 -16.31
N THR A 185 6.89 6.43 -16.33
CA THR A 185 5.54 6.07 -15.85
C THR A 185 5.65 5.31 -14.52
N PRO A 186 5.49 5.99 -13.38
CA PRO A 186 5.58 5.39 -12.05
C PRO A 186 4.48 4.36 -11.75
N ALA A 187 4.70 3.64 -10.65
CA ALA A 187 3.77 2.65 -10.12
C ALA A 187 2.31 3.16 -10.02
N ALA A 188 1.36 2.26 -10.26
CA ALA A 188 -0.05 2.46 -9.96
C ALA A 188 -0.47 1.56 -8.79
N ALA A 189 -1.33 2.06 -7.90
CA ALA A 189 -1.86 1.29 -6.78
C ALA A 189 -3.38 1.43 -6.70
N GLY A 190 -4.10 0.32 -6.53
CA GLY A 190 -5.57 0.32 -6.49
C GLY A 190 -6.19 -1.00 -6.95
N TYR A 191 -7.41 -0.91 -7.46
CA TYR A 191 -8.16 -2.06 -7.99
C TYR A 191 -9.22 -1.62 -9.01
N THR A 192 -9.73 -2.56 -9.80
CA THR A 192 -10.89 -2.38 -10.67
C THR A 192 -11.53 -3.72 -11.01
N ASP A 193 -12.82 -3.74 -11.31
CA ASP A 193 -13.52 -4.90 -11.90
C ASP A 193 -13.34 -5.03 -13.42
N GLY A 194 -12.62 -4.10 -14.05
CA GLY A 194 -12.53 -4.00 -15.50
C GLY A 194 -13.69 -3.23 -16.13
N GLY A 195 -14.49 -2.54 -15.32
CA GLY A 195 -15.62 -1.71 -15.71
C GLY A 195 -15.64 -0.40 -14.92
N ALA A 196 -16.82 -0.01 -14.45
CA ALA A 196 -17.03 1.28 -13.78
C ALA A 196 -16.67 1.26 -12.28
N ASN A 197 -16.37 0.09 -11.71
CA ASN A 197 -16.02 0.00 -10.30
C ASN A 197 -14.51 -0.04 -10.16
N ASP A 198 -13.92 1.12 -9.90
CA ASP A 198 -12.49 1.31 -9.79
C ASP A 198 -12.09 2.17 -8.59
N PHE A 199 -10.82 2.06 -8.23
CA PHE A 199 -10.15 2.93 -7.29
C PHE A 199 -8.66 2.95 -7.64
N GLU A 200 -8.08 4.14 -7.67
CA GLU A 200 -6.64 4.35 -7.85
C GLU A 200 -6.19 5.34 -6.77
N PHE A 201 -5.10 5.02 -6.06
CA PHE A 201 -4.55 5.92 -5.05
C PHE A 201 -4.15 7.24 -5.69
N ALA A 202 -4.47 8.35 -5.00
CA ALA A 202 -3.90 9.64 -5.34
C ALA A 202 -2.37 9.54 -5.29
N GLY A 203 -1.70 9.87 -6.40
CA GLY A 203 -0.26 9.68 -6.57
C GLY A 203 0.12 8.54 -7.53
N SER A 204 -0.82 7.69 -7.93
CA SER A 204 -0.54 6.67 -8.96
C SER A 204 -0.04 7.33 -10.24
N ARG A 205 1.01 6.74 -10.82
CA ARG A 205 1.71 7.25 -12.02
C ARG A 205 2.18 8.71 -11.90
N THR A 206 2.38 9.19 -10.67
CA THR A 206 2.91 10.52 -10.37
C THR A 206 4.30 10.38 -9.75
N THR A 207 5.29 11.00 -10.37
CA THR A 207 6.71 10.93 -9.98
C THR A 207 6.91 11.37 -8.53
N LEU A 208 7.64 10.56 -7.77
CA LEU A 208 7.97 10.68 -6.36
C LEU A 208 6.79 10.61 -5.39
N ALA A 209 5.59 10.25 -5.83
CA ALA A 209 4.39 10.34 -4.97
C ALA A 209 4.34 9.25 -3.90
N PHE A 210 4.71 8.02 -4.23
CA PHE A 210 4.57 6.86 -3.35
C PHE A 210 5.81 6.54 -2.50
N LEU A 211 6.93 7.19 -2.79
CA LEU A 211 8.23 6.91 -2.16
C LEU A 211 8.25 7.26 -0.66
N ASP A 212 9.06 6.54 0.10
CA ASP A 212 9.31 6.77 1.53
C ASP A 212 9.82 8.19 1.84
N SER A 213 10.57 8.77 0.90
CA SER A 213 11.10 10.14 1.00
C SER A 213 10.02 11.22 0.89
N ASN A 214 8.82 10.88 0.41
CA ASN A 214 7.70 11.79 0.31
C ASN A 214 6.85 11.69 1.58
N PRO A 215 6.52 12.80 2.27
CA PRO A 215 5.65 12.79 3.45
C PRO A 215 4.26 12.18 3.22
N THR A 216 3.79 12.08 1.97
CA THR A 216 2.53 11.42 1.59
C THR A 216 2.74 10.05 0.93
N GLY A 217 3.95 9.49 1.01
CA GLY A 217 4.28 8.17 0.50
C GLY A 217 3.46 7.05 1.15
N LEU A 218 3.42 5.89 0.51
CA LEU A 218 2.52 4.79 0.90
C LEU A 218 2.80 4.28 2.32
N ILE A 219 4.03 4.37 2.81
CA ILE A 219 4.37 3.93 4.17
C ILE A 219 3.85 4.87 5.27
N HIS A 220 3.40 6.09 4.93
CA HIS A 220 3.07 7.15 5.89
C HIS A 220 1.57 7.34 6.12
N GLY A 221 0.73 6.69 5.31
CA GLY A 221 -0.72 6.74 5.46
C GLY A 221 -1.29 5.44 6.01
N SER A 222 -2.58 5.44 6.29
CA SER A 222 -3.34 4.23 6.55
C SER A 222 -4.79 4.40 6.10
N ARG A 223 -5.51 3.29 5.93
CA ARG A 223 -6.96 3.27 5.71
C ARG A 223 -7.57 2.13 6.47
N ASN A 224 -8.62 2.42 7.26
CA ASN A 224 -9.30 1.42 8.09
C ASN A 224 -8.33 0.65 9.00
N SER A 225 -7.22 1.29 9.40
CA SER A 225 -6.16 0.70 10.22
C SER A 225 -5.45 1.78 11.02
N ASN A 226 -4.94 1.38 12.20
CA ASN A 226 -4.06 2.20 13.04
C ASN A 226 -2.57 1.98 12.75
N THR A 227 -2.24 1.14 11.78
CA THR A 227 -0.87 0.85 11.35
C THR A 227 -0.55 1.68 10.11
N LEU A 228 0.50 2.50 10.16
CA LEU A 228 1.00 3.21 8.98
C LEU A 228 1.51 2.20 7.95
N GLY A 229 1.29 2.48 6.67
CA GLY A 229 1.57 1.57 5.57
C GLY A 229 0.48 0.53 5.32
N GLN A 230 -0.61 0.52 6.11
CA GLN A 230 -1.69 -0.46 5.97
C GLN A 230 -3.00 0.16 5.49
N TYR A 231 -3.54 -0.39 4.41
CA TYR A 231 -4.76 0.07 3.77
C TYR A 231 -5.74 -1.09 3.57
N ILE A 232 -6.84 -1.08 4.31
CA ILE A 232 -7.86 -2.13 4.27
C ILE A 232 -9.12 -1.63 3.55
N PHE A 233 -9.58 -2.42 2.58
CA PHE A 233 -10.79 -2.19 1.80
C PHE A 233 -11.77 -3.33 2.08
N ASN A 234 -12.90 -3.00 2.72
CA ASN A 234 -13.90 -4.00 3.06
C ASN A 234 -14.85 -4.25 1.89
N VAL A 235 -14.84 -5.47 1.36
CA VAL A 235 -15.73 -5.92 0.29
C VAL A 235 -16.94 -6.61 0.93
N ARG A 236 -18.11 -6.00 0.83
CA ARG A 236 -19.36 -6.50 1.42
C ARG A 236 -20.44 -6.59 0.35
N ASN A 237 -20.99 -7.77 0.18
CA ASN A 237 -21.98 -8.08 -0.87
C ASN A 237 -21.51 -7.64 -2.26
N GLY A 238 -20.22 -7.82 -2.56
CA GLY A 238 -19.62 -7.39 -3.84
C GLY A 238 -19.26 -5.92 -3.92
N ILE A 239 -19.59 -5.09 -2.93
CA ILE A 239 -19.35 -3.65 -2.96
C ILE A 239 -18.20 -3.31 -2.02
N ILE A 240 -17.22 -2.54 -2.49
CA ILE A 240 -16.23 -1.95 -1.60
C ILE A 240 -16.82 -0.70 -0.99
N ALA A 241 -17.02 -0.71 0.33
CA ALA A 241 -17.47 0.47 1.03
C ALA A 241 -16.42 1.59 0.83
N PRO A 242 -16.84 2.86 0.56
CA PRO A 242 -15.93 3.98 0.71
C PRO A 242 -15.30 3.94 2.11
N PRO A 243 -14.08 4.50 2.30
CA PRO A 243 -13.54 4.67 3.63
C PRO A 243 -14.65 5.27 4.47
N ASP A 244 -14.95 4.63 5.59
CA ASP A 244 -16.03 4.98 6.49
C ASP A 244 -16.17 6.49 6.66
N GLY A 245 -17.10 7.07 5.91
CA GLY A 245 -17.37 8.50 5.92
C GLY A 245 -18.10 8.94 7.20
N ASN A 246 -17.80 8.35 8.36
CA ASN A 246 -18.52 8.62 9.61
C ASN A 246 -17.77 8.33 10.92
N ASN A 247 -16.43 8.16 10.94
CA ASN A 247 -15.66 8.23 12.20
C ASN A 247 -14.25 8.81 11.97
N VAL A 248 -14.18 10.07 11.54
CA VAL A 248 -13.02 10.89 11.90
C VAL A 248 -13.29 11.37 13.33
N PRO A 249 -12.52 10.95 14.37
CA PRO A 249 -12.49 11.74 15.59
C PRO A 249 -11.99 13.11 15.18
N GLU A 250 -12.85 14.13 15.29
CA GLU A 250 -12.50 15.52 15.01
C GLU A 250 -11.08 15.79 15.51
N PRO A 251 -10.18 16.32 14.66
CA PRO A 251 -8.79 16.51 15.06
C PRO A 251 -8.79 17.33 16.36
N ALA A 252 -7.93 16.95 17.31
CA ALA A 252 -7.79 17.62 18.61
C ALA A 252 -7.62 19.15 18.50
N THR A 253 -7.34 19.66 17.30
CA THR A 253 -7.45 21.06 16.89
C THR A 253 -8.80 21.70 17.21
N LEU A 254 -9.97 21.07 17.03
CA LEU A 254 -11.25 21.69 17.41
C LEU A 254 -11.42 21.80 18.93
N ALA A 255 -10.95 20.79 19.68
CA ALA A 255 -10.92 20.86 21.15
C ALA A 255 -9.94 21.94 21.64
N LEU A 256 -8.77 22.07 21.01
CA LEU A 256 -7.81 23.14 21.29
C LEU A 256 -8.36 24.53 20.92
N THR A 257 -9.04 24.65 19.77
CA THR A 257 -9.67 25.91 19.34
C THR A 257 -10.80 26.31 20.29
N GLY A 258 -11.61 25.34 20.73
CA GLY A 258 -12.66 25.53 21.72
C GLY A 258 -12.12 25.97 23.09
N LEU A 259 -11.06 25.34 23.58
CA LEU A 259 -10.38 25.73 24.82
C LEU A 259 -9.73 27.12 24.72
N ALA A 260 -9.12 27.46 23.57
CA ALA A 260 -8.54 28.78 23.32
C ALA A 260 -9.61 29.88 23.32
N LEU A 261 -10.75 29.64 22.68
CA LEU A 261 -11.90 30.57 22.66
C LEU A 261 -12.52 30.73 24.05
N ALA A 262 -12.69 29.64 24.79
CA ALA A 262 -13.20 29.69 26.17
C ALA A 262 -12.25 30.44 27.11
N GLY A 263 -10.93 30.22 26.99
CA GLY A 263 -9.91 30.94 27.72
C GLY A 263 -9.92 32.45 27.44
N MET A 264 -10.05 32.85 26.17
CA MET A 264 -10.16 34.25 25.77
C MET A 264 -11.44 34.91 26.30
N ALA A 265 -12.58 34.21 26.28
CA ALA A 265 -13.84 34.72 26.81
C ALA A 265 -13.79 34.91 28.35
N ALA A 266 -13.16 33.97 29.08
CA ALA A 266 -12.96 34.08 30.52
C ALA A 266 -12.04 35.25 30.90
N LEU A 267 -10.97 35.48 30.13
CA LEU A 267 -10.07 36.62 30.30
C LEU A 267 -10.78 37.97 30.02
N ARG A 268 -11.69 38.01 29.03
CA ARG A 268 -12.49 39.20 28.71
C ARG A 268 -13.52 39.52 29.79
N ARG A 269 -14.17 38.51 30.38
CA ARG A 269 -15.11 38.71 31.51
C ARG A 269 -14.41 39.24 32.77
N ARG A 270 -13.19 38.81 33.07
CA ARG A 270 -12.41 39.31 34.22
C ARG A 270 -12.00 40.78 34.10
N LYS A 271 -11.87 41.34 32.89
CA LYS A 271 -11.52 42.75 32.69
C LYS A 271 -12.69 43.72 32.87
N ASN A 272 -13.94 43.23 32.80
CA ASN A 272 -15.15 44.07 32.93
C ASN A 272 -15.74 44.06 34.35
N VAL A 273 -15.08 43.43 35.31
CA VAL A 273 -15.42 43.49 36.74
C VAL A 273 -14.32 44.28 37.45
N LYS A 274 -14.37 45.61 37.29
CA LYS A 274 -13.77 46.61 38.16
C LYS A 274 -14.62 47.87 38.08
#